data_AF-A0A1S2LJS8-F1
#
_entry.id   AF-A0A1S2LJS8-F1
#
_cell.length_a   1.000
_cell.length_b   1.000
_cell.length_c   1.000
_cell.angle_alpha   90.00
_cell.angle_beta   90.00
_cell.angle_gamma   90.00
#
_symmetry.space_group_name_H-M   'P 1'
#
loop_
_entity.id
_entity.type
_entity.pdbx_description
1 polymer ?
#
loop_
_entity_poly.entity_id
_entity_poly.type
_entity_poly.pdbx_seq_one_letter_code
_entity_poly.pdbx_strand_id
1 'polypeptide(L)' 'MQEIQLSSLVKSISPQWLSLLTEDELSMLIVLKHGFANLNEGDVKEIIEAAILEQHKGIAYLH' A
#
# COMPACT_ATOMS: atom_id res chain seq x y z
N MET A 1 -13.80 2.59 -8.14
CA MET A 1 -12.47 3.16 -7.80
C MET A 1 -12.63 3.85 -6.47
N GLN A 2 -11.98 3.31 -5.45
CA GLN A 2 -12.00 3.86 -4.10
C GLN A 2 -10.57 4.23 -3.73
N GLU A 3 -10.35 5.48 -3.34
CA GLU A 3 -9.09 5.92 -2.76
C GLU A 3 -9.11 5.66 -1.26
N ILE A 4 -8.07 5.01 -0.75
CA ILE A 4 -7.89 4.76 0.67
C ILE A 4 -6.43 4.96 1.03
N GLN A 5 -6.13 5.34 2.27
CA GLN A 5 -4.76 5.38 2.75
C GLN A 5 -4.23 3.95 2.93
N LEU A 6 -2.97 3.73 2.57
CA LEU A 6 -2.28 2.46 2.78
C LEU A 6 -2.35 2.06 4.25
N SER A 7 -2.16 3.01 5.17
CA SER A 7 -2.30 2.77 6.61
C SER A 7 -3.64 2.16 7.03
N SER A 8 -4.76 2.61 6.45
CA SER A 8 -6.08 2.03 6.73
C SER A 8 -6.21 0.62 6.18
N LEU A 9 -5.67 0.36 4.98
CA LEU A 9 -5.66 -0.98 4.40
C LEU A 9 -4.87 -1.95 5.29
N VAL A 10 -3.64 -1.57 5.63
CA VAL A 10 -2.72 -2.39 6.41
C VAL A 10 -3.25 -2.60 7.83
N LYS A 11 -3.83 -1.57 8.48
CA LYS A 11 -4.49 -1.72 9.79
C LYS A 11 -5.61 -2.76 9.77
N SER A 12 -6.36 -2.84 8.68
CA SER A 12 -7.57 -3.64 8.63
C SER A 12 -7.32 -5.08 8.17
N ILE A 13 -6.31 -5.36 7.35
CA ILE A 13 -5.99 -6.70 6.87
C ILE A 13 -4.79 -7.31 7.63
N SER A 14 -3.67 -6.58 7.71
CA SER A 14 -2.40 -7.10 8.25
C SER A 14 -1.69 -6.04 9.09
N PRO A 15 -2.14 -5.78 10.33
CA PRO A 15 -1.57 -4.73 11.17
C PRO A 15 -0.09 -4.96 11.51
N GLN A 16 0.38 -6.20 11.40
CA GLN A 16 1.80 -6.55 11.51
C GLN A 16 2.70 -5.83 10.50
N TRP A 17 2.17 -5.45 9.33
CA TRP A 17 2.95 -4.77 8.29
C TRP A 17 3.02 -3.25 8.46
N LEU A 18 2.22 -2.67 9.38
CA LEU A 18 2.40 -1.26 9.76
C LEU A 18 3.79 -0.99 10.31
N SER A 19 4.37 -1.96 11.02
CA SER A 19 5.71 -1.79 11.59
C SER A 19 6.82 -1.93 10.54
N LEU A 20 6.51 -2.42 9.34
CA LEU A 20 7.46 -2.57 8.23
C LEU A 20 7.49 -1.34 7.32
N LEU A 21 6.42 -0.55 7.34
CA LEU A 21 6.23 0.64 6.54
C LEU A 21 6.62 1.88 7.34
N THR A 22 7.20 2.86 6.66
CA THR A 22 7.45 4.20 7.16
C THR A 22 6.16 5.03 7.17
N GLU A 23 6.16 6.11 7.96
CA GLU A 23 5.01 7.03 8.03
C GLU A 23 4.64 7.63 6.66
N ASP A 24 5.64 7.84 5.81
CA ASP A 24 5.47 8.38 4.46
C ASP A 24 4.72 7.37 3.56
N GLU A 25 5.10 6.09 3.63
CA GLU A 25 4.44 5.01 2.88
C GLU A 25 3.01 4.78 3.40
N LEU A 26 2.83 4.83 4.71
CA LEU A 26 1.53 4.69 5.37
C LEU A 26 0.56 5.82 5.03
N SER A 27 1.09 7.01 4.75
CA SER A 27 0.31 8.17 4.32
C SER A 27 -0.03 8.15 2.83
N MET A 28 0.52 7.19 2.06
CA MET A 28 0.30 7.08 0.62
C MET A 28 -1.16 6.69 0.31
N LEU A 29 -1.71 7.32 -0.73
CA LEU A 29 -3.06 7.03 -1.21
C LEU A 29 -3.01 5.96 -2.29
N ILE A 30 -3.79 4.90 -2.10
CA ILE A 30 -3.90 3.78 -3.03
C ILE A 30 -5.32 3.71 -3.59
N VAL A 31 -5.40 3.50 -4.91
CA VAL A 31 -6.67 3.40 -5.64
C VAL A 31 -7.03 1.93 -5.80
N LEU A 32 -8.07 1.50 -5.09
CA LEU A 32 -8.63 0.15 -5.24
C LEU A 32 -9.70 0.16 -6.33
N LYS A 33 -9.50 -0.66 -7.36
CA LYS A 33 -10.48 -0.82 -8.45
C LYS A 33 -11.73 -1.60 -8.00
N HIS A 34 -11.55 -2.65 -7.20
CA HIS A 34 -12.61 -3.57 -6.76
C HIS A 34 -13.01 -3.45 -5.27
N GLY A 35 -12.53 -2.40 -4.59
CA GLY A 35 -12.87 -2.14 -3.18
C GLY A 35 -12.15 -3.06 -2.19
N PHE A 36 -12.32 -2.75 -0.90
CA PHE A 36 -11.61 -3.40 0.21
C PHE A 36 -12.05 -4.86 0.46
N ALA A 37 -13.28 -5.21 0.11
CA ALA A 37 -13.93 -6.48 0.50
C ALA A 37 -13.37 -7.75 -0.15
N ASN A 38 -12.54 -7.62 -1.20
CA ASN A 38 -12.00 -8.75 -1.94
C ASN A 38 -10.46 -8.81 -1.93
N LEU A 39 -9.82 -8.05 -1.05
CA LEU A 39 -8.37 -8.07 -0.88
C LEU A 39 -7.99 -9.17 0.10
N ASN A 40 -7.08 -10.05 -0.32
CA ASN A 40 -6.46 -11.01 0.56
C ASN A 40 -5.10 -10.49 1.03
N GLU A 41 -4.48 -11.16 2.00
CA GLU A 41 -3.13 -10.82 2.45
C GLU A 41 -2.11 -10.78 1.30
N GLY A 42 -2.26 -11.65 0.29
CA GLY A 42 -1.43 -11.63 -0.92
C GLY A 42 -1.54 -10.33 -1.72
N ASP A 43 -2.76 -9.87 -1.99
CA ASP A 43 -2.99 -8.60 -2.70
C ASP A 43 -2.45 -7.41 -1.90
N VAL A 44 -2.64 -7.41 -0.57
CA VAL A 44 -2.10 -6.36 0.30
C VAL A 44 -0.57 -6.38 0.27
N LYS A 45 0.05 -7.56 0.16
CA LYS A 45 1.51 -7.69 0.06
C LYS A 45 2.02 -6.99 -1.18
N GLU A 46 1.40 -7.27 -2.32
CA GLU A 46 1.78 -6.67 -3.60
C GLU A 46 1.58 -5.15 -3.59
N ILE A 47 0.51 -4.65 -2.99
CA ILE A 47 0.27 -3.21 -2.84
C ILE A 47 1.35 -2.56 -1.96
N ILE A 48 1.73 -3.19 -0.85
CA ILE A 48 2.79 -2.70 0.02
C ILE A 48 4.13 -2.72 -0.70
N GLU A 49 4.48 -3.84 -1.35
CA GLU A 49 5.72 -3.94 -2.12
C GLU A 49 5.77 -2.88 -3.22
N ALA A 50 4.65 -2.65 -3.91
CA ALA A 50 4.53 -1.58 -4.90
C ALA A 50 4.68 -0.19 -4.26
N ALA A 51 4.05 0.09 -3.12
CA ALA A 51 4.15 1.37 -2.42
C ALA A 51 5.59 1.66 -1.96
N ILE A 52 6.26 0.66 -1.37
CA ILE A 52 7.68 0.74 -0.99
C ILE A 52 8.54 1.02 -2.24
N LEU A 53 8.31 0.27 -3.32
CA LEU A 53 9.04 0.43 -4.57
C LEU A 53 8.76 1.79 -5.23
N GLU A 54 7.54 2.29 -5.21
CA GLU A 54 7.16 3.58 -5.81
C GLU A 54 7.74 4.76 -5.02
N GLN A 55 7.72 4.70 -3.69
CA GLN A 55 8.34 5.72 -2.86
C GLN A 55 9.88 5.72 -3.03
N HIS A 56 10.51 4.54 -3.09
CA HIS A 56 11.93 4.43 -3.43
C HIS A 56 12.23 4.77 -4.90
N LYS A 57 11.26 4.60 -5.82
CA LYS A 57 11.36 5.01 -7.23
C LYS A 57 11.20 6.52 -7.45
N GLY A 58 10.96 7.30 -6.40
CA GLY A 58 11.30 8.73 -6.42
C GLY A 58 12.77 9.02 -6.79
N ILE A 59 13.64 7.99 -6.81
CA ILE A 59 15.05 8.04 -7.26
C ILE A 59 15.30 7.21 -8.54
N ALA A 60 14.27 6.76 -9.26
CA ALA A 60 14.45 6.06 -10.53
C ALA A 60 13.32 6.38 -11.50
N TYR A 61 13.47 7.52 -12.18
CA TYR A 61 12.91 7.71 -13.52
C TYR A 61 13.27 6.48 -14.37
N LEU A 62 12.27 5.68 -14.72
CA LEU A 62 12.40 4.64 -15.72
C LEU A 62 12.61 5.32 -17.09
N HIS A 63 13.79 5.08 -17.69
CA HIS A 63 14.09 5.32 -19.10
C HIS A 63 13.67 4.10 -19.92
#